data_AF-A0A645BM82-F1
#
_entry.id   AF-A0A645BM82-F1
#
_cell.length_a   1.000
_cell.length_b   1.000
_cell.length_c   1.000
_cell.angle_alpha   90.00
_cell.angle_beta   90.00
_cell.angle_gamma   90.00
#
_symmetry.space_group_name_H-M   'P 1'
#
loop_
_entity.id
_entity.type
_entity.pdbx_description
1 polymer ?
#
loop_
_entity_poly.entity_id
_entity_poly.type
_entity_poly.pdbx_seq_one_letter_code
_entity_poly.pdbx_strand_id
1 'polypeptide(L)'
;MDLEIGGIDALVVDVTVATDNIQRSGKAFRILSEELAPEDYGIGFRKGEQKLADAVWAQLLAMKADGTLAKISTEWFGSDITVVGK
;
A
#
# COMPACT_ATOMS: atom_id res chain seq x y z
N MET A 1 3.98 -4.13 20.45
CA MET A 1 4.92 -3.44 19.53
C MET A 1 5.90 -2.65 20.38
N ASP A 2 7.16 -2.49 19.96
CA ASP A 2 8.20 -1.82 20.78
C ASP A 2 7.82 -0.37 21.16
N LEU A 3 7.10 0.31 20.26
CA LEU A 3 6.49 1.62 20.48
C LEU A 3 5.47 1.64 21.65
N GLU A 4 4.79 0.53 21.94
CA GLU A 4 3.76 0.44 22.99
C GLU A 4 4.34 0.33 24.38
N ILE A 5 5.49 -0.35 24.48
CA ILE A 5 6.19 -0.59 25.73
C ILE A 5 7.26 0.48 25.99
N GLY A 6 7.37 1.46 25.10
CA GLY A 6 8.30 2.59 25.23
C GLY A 6 9.76 2.25 24.90
N GLY A 7 10.02 1.19 24.12
CA GLY A 7 11.38 0.88 23.66
C GLY A 7 11.87 1.81 22.55
N ILE A 8 10.93 2.44 21.82
CA ILE A 8 11.19 3.46 20.79
C ILE A 8 10.19 4.62 20.93
N ASP A 9 10.59 5.82 20.51
CA ASP A 9 9.72 7.01 20.52
C ASP A 9 8.86 7.16 19.25
N ALA A 10 9.35 6.61 18.13
CA ALA A 10 8.68 6.72 16.82
C ALA A 10 9.03 5.52 15.92
N LEU A 11 8.12 5.22 14.99
CA LEU A 11 8.28 4.19 13.97
C LEU A 11 8.05 4.82 12.59
N VAL A 12 8.95 4.54 11.63
CA VAL A 12 8.73 4.86 10.21
C VAL A 12 8.06 3.65 9.56
N VAL A 13 6.91 3.88 8.94
CA VAL A 13 6.07 2.84 8.34
C VAL A 13 5.18 3.47 7.26
N ASP A 14 4.87 2.67 6.25
CA ASP A 14 3.92 3.00 5.19
C ASP A 14 2.56 3.47 5.76
N VAL A 15 2.03 4.57 5.23
CA VAL A 15 0.81 5.22 5.75
C VAL A 15 -0.40 4.28 5.75
N THR A 16 -0.54 3.45 4.71
CA THR A 16 -1.65 2.48 4.60
C THR A 16 -1.56 1.41 5.69
N VAL A 17 -0.35 0.90 5.96
CA VAL A 17 -0.09 -0.09 7.02
C VAL A 17 -0.30 0.52 8.40
N ALA A 18 0.20 1.75 8.61
CA ALA A 18 -0.01 2.47 9.86
C ALA A 18 -1.50 2.69 10.14
N THR A 19 -2.25 3.15 9.13
CA THR A 19 -3.69 3.42 9.24
C THR A 19 -4.46 2.15 9.61
N ASP A 20 -4.24 1.05 8.89
CA ASP A 20 -4.86 -0.25 9.20
C ASP A 20 -4.49 -0.74 10.61
N ASN A 21 -3.22 -0.65 11.00
CA ASN A 21 -2.77 -1.12 12.31
C ASN A 21 -3.40 -0.32 13.46
N ILE A 22 -3.49 1.01 13.33
CA ILE A 22 -4.13 1.87 14.31
C ILE A 22 -5.63 1.55 14.42
N GLN A 23 -6.31 1.39 13.28
CA GLN A 23 -7.73 1.03 13.24
C GLN A 23 -8.00 -0.33 13.90
N ARG A 24 -7.23 -1.37 13.57
CA ARG A 24 -7.44 -2.72 14.11
C ARG A 24 -7.00 -2.87 15.56
N SER A 25 -5.95 -2.17 15.99
CA SER A 25 -5.42 -2.29 17.35
C SER A 25 -6.25 -1.52 18.39
N GLY A 26 -6.95 -0.47 17.97
CA GLY A 26 -7.68 0.44 18.87
C GLY A 26 -6.77 1.22 19.82
N LYS A 27 -5.45 1.23 19.57
CA LYS A 27 -4.46 1.88 20.42
C LYS A 27 -4.35 3.36 20.08
N ALA A 28 -3.98 4.17 21.07
CA ALA A 28 -3.87 5.62 20.97
C ALA A 28 -2.57 6.06 20.28
N PHE A 29 -2.32 5.56 19.08
CA PHE A 29 -1.24 6.04 18.22
C PHE A 29 -1.73 7.18 17.34
N ARG A 30 -0.77 7.98 16.85
CA ARG A 30 -1.01 9.06 15.90
C ARG A 30 0.02 9.01 14.78
N ILE A 31 -0.42 9.34 13.58
CA ILE A 31 0.45 9.59 12.44
C ILE A 31 0.81 11.08 12.46
N LEU A 32 2.10 11.40 12.30
CA LEU A 32 2.55 12.79 12.19
C LEU A 32 2.18 13.35 10.81
N SER A 33 1.95 14.66 10.71
CA SER A 33 1.58 15.32 9.45
C SER A 33 2.74 15.45 8.45
N GLU A 34 3.96 15.25 8.90
CA GLU A 34 5.17 15.29 8.06
C GLU A 34 5.39 13.93 7.41
N GLU A 35 5.46 13.92 6.09
CA GLU A 35 5.82 12.75 5.29
C GLU A 35 7.31 12.84 4.91
N LEU A 36 8.04 11.73 5.02
CA LEU A 36 9.48 11.70 4.75
C LEU A 36 9.78 11.57 3.25
N ALA A 37 8.97 10.80 2.52
CA ALA A 37 9.14 10.58 1.09
C ALA A 37 7.81 10.16 0.44
N PRO A 38 7.49 10.69 -0.77
CA PRO A 38 6.49 10.09 -1.62
C PRO A 38 7.05 8.81 -2.24
N GLU A 39 6.24 7.75 -2.26
CA GLU A 39 6.64 6.44 -2.77
C GLU A 39 5.58 5.86 -3.71
N ASP A 40 6.02 5.30 -4.83
CA ASP A 40 5.19 4.50 -5.72
C ASP A 40 5.44 3.01 -5.46
N TYR A 41 4.37 2.25 -5.29
CA TYR A 41 4.45 0.80 -5.14
C TYR A 41 4.55 0.12 -6.51
N GLY A 42 5.43 -0.88 -6.60
CA GLY A 42 5.66 -1.64 -7.82
C GLY A 42 5.79 -3.14 -7.58
N ILE A 43 5.56 -3.92 -8.64
CA ILE A 43 5.83 -5.35 -8.66
C ILE A 43 7.21 -5.56 -9.26
N GLY A 44 8.16 -6.04 -8.44
CA GLY A 44 9.52 -6.31 -8.87
C GLY A 44 9.64 -7.63 -9.64
N PHE A 45 10.34 -7.59 -10.78
CA PHE A 45 10.68 -8.76 -11.59
C PHE A 45 12.21 -8.98 -11.62
N ARG A 46 12.63 -10.22 -11.86
CA ARG A 46 14.05 -10.51 -12.09
C ARG A 46 14.52 -9.78 -13.35
N LYS A 47 15.73 -9.20 -13.31
CA LYS A 47 16.33 -8.55 -14.48
C LYS A 47 16.33 -9.51 -15.69
N GLY A 48 15.84 -9.04 -16.83
CA GLY A 48 15.71 -9.83 -18.06
C GLY A 48 14.35 -10.51 -18.27
N GLU A 49 13.50 -10.60 -17.25
CA GLU A 49 12.16 -11.23 -17.33
C GLU A 49 11.08 -10.28 -17.88
N GLN A 50 11.37 -9.58 -18.98
CA GLN A 50 10.46 -8.57 -19.53
C GLN A 50 9.10 -9.17 -19.96
N LYS A 51 9.12 -10.37 -20.54
CA LYS A 51 7.89 -11.05 -20.98
C LYS A 51 6.90 -11.30 -19.83
N LEU A 52 7.42 -11.67 -18.66
CA LEU A 52 6.58 -11.88 -17.48
C LEU A 52 6.06 -10.55 -16.93
N ALA A 53 6.91 -9.53 -16.88
CA ALA A 53 6.52 -8.19 -16.46
C ALA A 53 5.38 -7.63 -17.33
N ASP A 54 5.51 -7.76 -18.65
CA ASP A 54 4.51 -7.30 -19.62
C ASP A 54 3.18 -8.06 -19.47
N ALA A 55 3.24 -9.39 -19.27
CA ALA A 55 2.04 -10.20 -19.07
C ALA A 55 1.29 -9.81 -17.79
N VAL A 56 2.00 -9.56 -16.69
CA VAL A 56 1.40 -9.10 -15.43
C VAL A 56 0.82 -7.69 -15.59
N TRP A 57 1.55 -6.79 -16.26
CA TRP A 57 1.06 -5.44 -16.52
C TRP A 57 -0.21 -5.42 -17.36
N ALA A 58 -0.27 -6.24 -18.42
CA ALA A 58 -1.48 -6.40 -19.24
C ALA A 58 -2.68 -6.88 -18.40
N GLN A 59 -2.45 -7.82 -17.48
CA GLN A 59 -3.52 -8.30 -16.59
C GLN A 59 -3.96 -7.24 -15.59
N LEU A 60 -3.04 -6.45 -15.03
CA LEU A 60 -3.39 -5.32 -14.14
C LEU A 60 -4.25 -4.28 -14.88
N LEU A 61 -3.92 -3.97 -16.14
CA LEU A 61 -4.74 -3.09 -16.97
C LEU A 61 -6.13 -3.67 -17.25
N ALA A 62 -6.24 -4.98 -17.49
CA ALA A 62 -7.54 -5.64 -17.65
C ALA A 62 -8.38 -5.56 -16.36
N MET A 63 -7.77 -5.82 -15.19
CA MET A 63 -8.41 -5.72 -13.88
C MET A 63 -8.77 -4.28 -13.49
N LYS A 64 -8.06 -3.28 -14.04
CA LYS A 64 -8.49 -1.88 -13.94
C LYS A 64 -9.75 -1.66 -14.77
N ALA A 65 -9.73 -2.11 -16.02
CA ALA A 65 -10.81 -1.87 -16.98
C ALA A 65 -12.12 -2.52 -16.55
N ASP A 66 -12.07 -3.68 -15.89
CA ASP A 66 -13.26 -4.38 -15.38
C ASP A 66 -13.66 -3.97 -13.94
N GLY A 67 -12.91 -3.07 -13.30
CA GLY A 67 -13.19 -2.56 -11.95
C GLY A 67 -12.76 -3.48 -10.80
N THR A 68 -12.14 -4.62 -11.09
CA THR A 68 -11.65 -5.56 -10.06
C THR A 68 -10.65 -4.89 -9.11
N LEU A 69 -9.73 -4.07 -9.62
CA LEU A 69 -8.76 -3.37 -8.76
C LEU A 69 -9.44 -2.41 -7.78
N ALA A 70 -10.39 -1.60 -8.26
CA ALA A 70 -11.13 -0.66 -7.42
C ALA A 70 -11.94 -1.38 -6.33
N LYS A 71 -12.54 -2.53 -6.67
CA LYS A 71 -13.26 -3.38 -5.70
C LYS A 71 -12.33 -3.87 -4.60
N ILE A 72 -11.16 -4.43 -4.95
CA ILE A 72 -10.17 -4.90 -3.98
C ILE A 72 -9.70 -3.74 -3.10
N SER A 73 -9.36 -2.61 -3.71
CA SER A 73 -8.89 -1.43 -2.96
C SER A 73 -9.94 -0.94 -1.95
N THR A 74 -11.21 -0.90 -2.36
CA THR A 74 -12.30 -0.46 -1.49
C THR A 74 -12.55 -1.44 -0.34
N GLU A 75 -12.42 -2.74 -0.59
CA GLU A 75 -12.58 -3.77 0.45
C GLU A 75 -11.54 -3.63 1.58
N TRP A 76 -10.28 -3.33 1.22
CA TRP A 76 -9.18 -3.24 2.18
C TRP A 76 -8.97 -1.85 2.77
N PHE A 77 -9.22 -0.79 2.01
CA PHE A 77 -8.85 0.59 2.37
C PHE A 77 -10.05 1.55 2.39
N GLY A 78 -11.26 1.07 2.12
CA GLY A 78 -12.49 1.89 2.11
C GLY A 78 -12.61 2.86 0.93
N SER A 79 -11.62 2.91 0.03
CA SER A 79 -11.61 3.76 -1.17
C SER A 79 -10.72 3.17 -2.27
N ASP A 80 -10.88 3.65 -3.50
CA ASP A 80 -10.00 3.30 -4.62
C ASP A 80 -8.73 4.16 -4.60
N ILE A 81 -7.63 3.56 -4.13
CA ILE A 81 -6.30 4.17 -4.10
C ILE A 81 -5.40 3.67 -5.23
N THR A 82 -5.95 2.96 -6.22
CA THR A 82 -5.16 2.34 -7.28
C THR A 82 -4.55 3.37 -8.25
N VAL A 83 -3.34 3.06 -8.73
CA VAL A 83 -2.57 3.94 -9.64
C VAL A 83 -2.29 3.33 -11.00
N VAL A 84 -2.63 2.05 -11.21
CA VAL A 84 -2.46 1.36 -12.50
C VAL A 84 -3.10 2.19 -13.60
N GLY A 85 -2.41 2.40 -14.72
CA GLY A 85 -2.91 3.14 -15.90
C GLY A 85 -3.34 4.59 -15.65
N LYS A 86 -2.88 5.22 -14.57
CA LYS A 86 -2.87 6.69 -14.44
C LYS A 86 -1.64 7.25 -15.14
#